data_AF-A2GM41-F1
#
_entry.id   AF-A2GM41-F1
#
_cell.length_a   1.000
_cell.length_b   1.000
_cell.length_c   1.000
_cell.angle_alpha   90.00
_cell.angle_beta   90.00
_cell.angle_gamma   90.00
#
_symmetry.space_group_name_H-M   'P 1'
#
loop_
_entity.id
_entity.type
_entity.pdbx_description
1 polymer ?
#
loop_
_entity_poly.entity_id
_entity_poly.type
_entity_poly.pdbx_seq_one_letter_code
_entity_poly.pdbx_strand_id
1 'polypeptide(L)'
;MKEFSESYSTIELNSILYVPQNTDLQFQLKSIPKAELYIDGNLVVGSLDDRFDCEEKGESVVTTPRQYFTRGNHYIKIKLLPGCAMYNQCISLKWKFYRWYRNNPSDFEDIPARYLGFN
;
A
#
# COMPACT_ATOMS: atom_id res chain seq x y z
N MET A 1 31.95 0.16 -20.88
CA MET A 1 31.41 -0.15 -19.54
C MET A 1 30.17 0.70 -19.38
N LYS A 2 28.98 0.11 -19.29
CA LYS A 2 27.75 0.87 -19.02
C LYS A 2 27.73 1.15 -17.52
N GLU A 3 27.85 2.40 -17.13
CA GLU A 3 27.60 2.82 -15.75
C GLU A 3 26.10 2.75 -15.50
N PHE A 4 25.68 1.87 -14.61
CA PHE A 4 24.34 1.87 -14.06
C PHE A 4 24.39 2.65 -12.75
N SER A 5 23.64 3.74 -12.65
CA SER A 5 23.49 4.47 -11.40
C SER A 5 22.39 3.81 -10.56
N GLU A 6 22.76 3.22 -9.44
CA GLU A 6 21.82 2.73 -8.43
C GLU A 6 21.13 3.92 -7.73
N SER A 7 19.81 3.88 -7.60
CA SER A 7 19.08 4.88 -6.81
C SER A 7 18.94 4.36 -5.38
N TYR A 8 19.69 4.94 -4.45
CA TYR A 8 19.61 4.63 -3.01
C TYR A 8 18.35 5.22 -2.33
N SER A 9 17.30 5.46 -3.11
CA SER A 9 16.11 6.18 -2.66
C SER A 9 15.17 5.23 -1.92
N THR A 10 14.65 5.67 -0.78
CA THR A 10 13.45 5.08 -0.19
C THR A 10 12.29 5.98 -0.57
N ILE A 11 11.24 5.41 -1.13
CA ILE A 11 10.00 6.14 -1.39
C ILE A 11 9.03 5.79 -0.26
N GLU A 12 8.49 6.83 0.37
CA GLU A 12 7.43 6.71 1.37
C GLU A 12 6.23 7.54 0.92
N LEU A 13 5.10 6.85 0.73
CA LEU A 13 3.81 7.49 0.45
C LEU A 13 3.03 7.55 1.76
N ASN A 14 2.82 8.76 2.26
CA ASN A 14 2.18 9.02 3.54
C ASN A 14 0.83 9.71 3.31
N SER A 15 -0.23 9.22 3.95
CA SER A 15 -1.57 9.80 3.86
C SER A 15 -2.37 9.51 5.13
N ILE A 16 -3.47 10.24 5.33
CA ILE A 16 -4.47 9.95 6.35
C ILE A 16 -5.62 9.21 5.66
N LEU A 17 -6.01 8.04 6.18
CA LEU A 17 -7.26 7.39 5.84
C LEU A 17 -8.35 7.78 6.82
N TYR A 18 -9.41 8.40 6.33
CA TYR A 18 -10.63 8.62 7.10
C TYR A 18 -11.58 7.44 6.97
N VAL A 19 -11.80 6.74 8.09
CA VAL A 19 -12.78 5.67 8.22
C VAL A 19 -14.11 6.28 8.72
N PRO A 20 -15.19 6.27 7.92
CA PRO A 20 -16.40 7.04 8.24
C PRO A 20 -17.30 6.39 9.30
N GLN A 21 -17.12 5.10 9.57
CA GLN A 21 -17.88 4.35 10.56
C GLN A 21 -17.03 3.20 11.09
N ASN A 22 -17.31 2.74 12.31
CA ASN A 22 -16.66 1.53 12.82
C ASN A 22 -17.02 0.35 11.91
N THR A 23 -16.00 -0.33 11.37
CA THR A 23 -16.20 -1.37 10.36
C THR A 23 -14.95 -2.21 10.22
N ASP A 24 -15.10 -3.39 9.63
CA ASP A 24 -13.95 -4.14 9.16
C ASP A 24 -13.49 -3.64 7.80
N LEU A 25 -12.18 -3.66 7.58
CA LEU A 25 -11.54 -3.38 6.31
C LEU A 25 -10.60 -4.52 5.92
N GLN A 26 -10.44 -4.69 4.61
CA GLN A 26 -9.29 -5.39 4.04
C GLN A 26 -8.63 -4.49 3.01
N PHE A 27 -7.31 -4.61 2.87
CA PHE A 27 -6.54 -3.87 1.87
C PHE A 27 -5.84 -4.84 0.93
N GLN A 28 -5.75 -4.43 -0.34
CA GLN A 28 -4.95 -5.10 -1.35
C GLN A 28 -3.88 -4.12 -1.83
N LEU A 29 -2.63 -4.47 -1.61
CA LEU A 29 -1.47 -3.73 -2.07
C LEU A 29 -0.90 -4.44 -3.30
N LYS A 30 -0.88 -3.72 -4.41
CA LYS A 30 -0.24 -4.14 -5.66
C LYS A 30 0.97 -3.24 -5.90
N SER A 31 2.14 -3.81 -6.13
CA SER A 31 3.37 -3.04 -6.29
C SER A 31 4.42 -3.68 -7.22
N ILE A 32 5.24 -2.84 -7.84
CA ILE A 32 6.48 -3.18 -8.53
C ILE A 32 7.53 -2.14 -8.10
N PRO A 33 8.62 -2.50 -7.38
CA PRO A 33 8.93 -3.79 -6.76
C PRO A 33 8.04 -4.09 -5.53
N LYS A 34 8.39 -5.07 -4.67
CA LYS A 34 7.62 -5.31 -3.44
C LYS A 34 7.62 -4.09 -2.52
N ALA A 35 6.50 -3.88 -1.84
CA ALA A 35 6.27 -2.79 -0.92
C ALA A 35 5.67 -3.28 0.41
N GLU A 36 5.75 -2.42 1.42
CA GLU A 36 5.16 -2.61 2.74
C GLU A 36 4.03 -1.61 2.97
N LEU A 37 2.92 -2.07 3.56
CA LEU A 37 1.83 -1.22 4.02
C LEU A 37 1.83 -1.17 5.55
N TYR A 38 1.91 0.05 6.07
CA TYR A 38 1.77 0.36 7.48
C TYR A 38 0.48 1.11 7.74
N ILE A 39 -0.23 0.75 8.81
CA ILE A 39 -1.39 1.48 9.32
C ILE A 39 -1.19 1.76 10.81
N ASP A 40 -1.30 3.02 11.21
CA ASP A 40 -1.04 3.52 12.56
C ASP A 40 0.34 3.07 13.09
N GLY A 41 1.34 3.08 12.20
CA GLY A 41 2.72 2.69 12.50
C GLY A 41 3.00 1.18 12.49
N ASN A 42 1.98 0.33 12.42
CA ASN A 42 2.15 -1.12 12.42
C ASN A 42 2.22 -1.68 11.00
N LEU A 43 3.16 -2.59 10.73
CA LEU A 43 3.20 -3.32 9.47
C LEU A 43 1.99 -4.24 9.38
N VAL A 44 1.14 -4.04 8.37
CA VAL A 44 -0.08 -4.83 8.18
C VAL A 44 0.11 -5.90 7.12
N VAL A 45 0.85 -5.59 6.05
CA VAL A 45 1.17 -6.56 4.99
C VAL A 45 2.37 -6.10 4.16
N GLY A 46 2.99 -7.04 3.46
CA GLY A 46 4.02 -6.78 2.47
C GLY A 46 5.43 -7.09 3.00
N SER A 47 6.39 -6.80 2.16
CA SER A 47 7.82 -6.99 2.40
C SER A 47 8.59 -6.13 1.41
N LEU A 48 9.84 -5.79 1.71
CA LEU A 48 10.71 -5.08 0.77
C LEU A 48 11.57 -6.07 -0.01
N ASP A 49 11.89 -5.72 -1.25
CA ASP A 49 12.97 -6.35 -2.00
C ASP A 49 14.34 -5.75 -1.61
N ASP A 50 15.40 -6.40 -2.09
CA ASP A 50 16.75 -5.88 -1.93
C ASP A 50 16.93 -4.60 -2.77
N ARG A 51 17.45 -3.55 -2.14
CA ARG A 51 17.62 -2.21 -2.73
C ARG A 51 18.76 -2.14 -3.74
N PHE A 52 19.61 -3.16 -3.80
CA PHE A 52 20.78 -3.21 -4.70
C PHE A 52 20.51 -4.01 -5.98
N ASP A 53 19.29 -4.54 -6.13
CA ASP A 53 18.98 -5.43 -7.22
C ASP A 53 18.59 -4.67 -8.50
N CYS A 54 19.16 -5.11 -9.62
CA CYS A 54 18.91 -4.64 -10.97
C CYS A 54 18.23 -5.72 -11.83
N GLU A 55 17.55 -6.68 -11.23
CA GLU A 55 16.74 -7.65 -11.95
C GLU A 55 15.32 -7.12 -12.20
N GLU A 56 14.73 -7.47 -13.35
CA GLU A 56 13.32 -7.20 -13.61
C GLU A 56 12.44 -7.85 -12.54
N LYS A 57 11.77 -7.02 -11.75
CA LYS A 57 10.87 -7.48 -10.69
C LYS A 57 9.45 -7.63 -11.21
N GLY A 58 8.87 -8.79 -10.95
CA GLY A 58 7.47 -9.05 -11.20
C GLY A 58 6.56 -8.26 -10.26
N GLU A 59 5.30 -8.18 -10.63
CA GLU A 59 4.25 -7.61 -9.80
C GLU A 59 4.03 -8.41 -8.53
N SER A 60 3.98 -7.72 -7.39
CA SER A 60 3.55 -8.28 -6.11
C SER A 60 2.13 -7.84 -5.82
N VAL A 61 1.26 -8.79 -5.44
CA VAL A 61 -0.09 -8.51 -4.95
C VAL A 61 -0.27 -9.21 -3.61
N VAL A 62 -0.50 -8.43 -2.56
CA VAL A 62 -0.69 -8.94 -1.20
C VAL A 62 -1.97 -8.37 -0.60
N THR A 63 -2.66 -9.18 0.21
CA THR A 63 -3.96 -8.83 0.80
C THR A 63 -3.89 -8.97 2.31
N THR A 64 -4.41 -7.98 3.05
CA THR A 64 -4.48 -8.03 4.50
C THR A 64 -5.59 -8.97 4.96
N PRO A 65 -5.48 -9.59 6.15
CA PRO A 65 -6.65 -10.16 6.81
C PRO A 65 -7.72 -9.08 7.04
N ARG A 66 -8.96 -9.52 7.26
CA ARG A 66 -10.06 -8.65 7.70
C ARG A 66 -9.74 -8.14 9.09
N GLN A 67 -9.67 -6.82 9.24
CA GLN A 67 -9.31 -6.15 10.47
C GLN A 67 -10.34 -5.07 10.81
N TYR A 68 -10.68 -4.96 12.09
CA TYR A 68 -11.60 -3.94 12.58
C TYR A 68 -10.91 -2.58 12.69
N PHE A 69 -11.57 -1.54 12.20
CA PHE A 69 -11.18 -0.14 12.31
C PHE A 69 -12.27 0.68 12.99
N THR A 70 -11.86 1.54 13.92
CA THR A 70 -12.73 2.54 14.53
C THR A 70 -12.97 3.69 13.55
N ARG A 71 -14.10 4.38 13.69
CA ARG A 71 -14.35 5.63 12.97
C ARG A 71 -13.28 6.67 13.35
N GLY A 72 -12.72 7.34 12.35
CA GLY A 72 -11.73 8.40 12.57
C GLY A 72 -10.62 8.38 11.54
N ASN A 73 -9.54 9.09 11.87
CA ASN A 73 -8.35 9.17 11.04
C ASN A 73 -7.36 8.07 11.44
N HIS A 74 -6.84 7.38 10.44
CA HIS A 74 -5.80 6.38 10.56
C HIS A 74 -4.62 6.79 9.69
N TYR A 75 -3.40 6.69 10.21
CA TYR A 75 -2.21 7.04 9.43
C TYR A 75 -1.83 5.87 8.53
N ILE A 76 -1.68 6.12 7.23
CA ILE A 76 -1.22 5.13 6.26
C ILE A 76 0.15 5.53 5.72
N LYS A 77 1.06 4.55 5.70
CA LYS A 77 2.35 4.65 5.02
C LYS A 77 2.57 3.46 4.12
N ILE A 78 2.87 3.71 2.85
CA ILE A 78 3.41 2.69 1.94
C ILE A 78 4.88 2.97 1.74
N LYS A 79 5.72 1.96 1.96
CA LYS A 79 7.17 2.04 1.79
C LYS A 79 7.60 1.12 0.66
N LEU A 80 8.45 1.62 -0.24
CA LEU A 80 9.11 0.82 -1.27
C LEU A 80 10.58 1.18 -1.40
N LEU A 81 11.35 0.19 -1.84
CA LEU A 81 12.75 0.32 -2.22
C LEU A 81 12.85 0.10 -3.74
N PRO A 82 12.81 1.17 -4.55
CA PRO A 82 12.79 1.07 -6.01
C PRO A 82 14.00 0.37 -6.63
N GLY A 83 15.15 0.33 -5.93
CA GLY A 83 16.38 -0.23 -6.46
C GLY A 83 16.90 0.53 -7.68
N CYS A 84 17.22 -0.19 -8.75
CA CYS A 84 17.72 0.41 -9.99
C CYS A 84 16.64 1.23 -10.71
N ALA A 85 17.01 2.44 -11.15
CA ALA A 85 16.10 3.43 -11.74
C ALA A 85 15.54 3.06 -13.14
N MET A 86 15.86 1.87 -13.67
CA MET A 86 15.47 1.45 -15.01
C MET A 86 14.08 0.79 -15.11
N TYR A 87 13.38 0.57 -13.98
CA TYR A 87 12.13 -0.18 -13.97
C TYR A 87 10.88 0.68 -13.78
N ASN A 88 9.78 0.26 -14.39
CA ASN A 88 8.46 0.85 -14.17
C ASN A 88 8.01 0.60 -12.73
N GLN A 89 8.13 1.63 -11.89
CA GLN A 89 7.65 1.60 -10.52
C GLN A 89 6.15 1.83 -10.51
N CYS A 90 5.41 0.97 -9.82
CA CYS A 90 3.96 1.06 -9.73
C CYS A 90 3.51 0.69 -8.32
N ILE A 91 2.53 1.43 -7.80
CA ILE A 91 1.86 1.14 -6.53
C ILE A 91 0.38 1.42 -6.68
N SER A 92 -0.43 0.50 -6.19
CA SER A 92 -1.88 0.63 -6.09
C SER A 92 -2.33 0.07 -4.74
N LEU A 93 -3.09 0.88 -4.00
CA LEU A 93 -3.74 0.46 -2.76
C LEU A 93 -5.25 0.47 -2.97
N LYS A 94 -5.87 -0.69 -2.83
CA LYS A 94 -7.32 -0.86 -2.87
C LYS A 94 -7.82 -1.35 -1.53
N TRP A 95 -9.10 -1.12 -1.26
CA TRP A 95 -9.73 -1.57 -0.03
C TRP A 95 -11.01 -2.38 -0.29
N LYS A 96 -11.47 -3.05 0.74
CA LYS A 96 -12.78 -3.69 0.82
C LYS A 96 -13.46 -3.19 2.08
N PHE A 97 -14.52 -2.40 1.90
CA PHE A 97 -15.17 -1.65 2.97
C PHE A 97 -16.48 -2.33 3.42
N TYR A 98 -16.49 -2.95 4.61
CA TYR A 98 -17.60 -3.79 5.09
C TYR A 98 -18.72 -2.97 5.73
N ARG A 99 -19.57 -2.35 4.91
CA ARG A 99 -20.64 -1.47 5.39
C ARG A 99 -21.63 -2.22 6.27
N TRP A 100 -22.11 -1.58 7.34
CA TRP A 100 -23.14 -2.15 8.22
C TRP A 100 -24.39 -2.64 7.47
N TYR A 101 -24.83 -1.92 6.43
CA TYR A 101 -25.96 -2.31 5.57
C TYR A 101 -25.57 -3.23 4.38
N ARG A 102 -24.27 -3.47 4.17
CA ARG A 102 -23.74 -4.32 3.07
C ARG A 102 -22.46 -5.03 3.54
N ASN A 103 -22.65 -6.06 4.36
CA ASN A 103 -21.58 -6.80 5.02
C ASN A 103 -20.80 -7.77 4.12
N ASN A 104 -21.09 -7.81 2.82
CA ASN A 104 -20.38 -8.69 1.87
C ASN A 104 -20.10 -7.96 0.54
N PRO A 105 -19.19 -6.98 0.53
CA PRO A 105 -18.69 -6.39 -0.72
C PRO A 105 -18.11 -7.49 -1.63
N SER A 106 -18.31 -7.40 -2.95
CA SER A 106 -17.81 -8.42 -3.89
C SER A 106 -16.29 -8.29 -4.06
N ASP A 107 -15.81 -7.10 -4.42
CA ASP A 107 -14.44 -6.88 -4.89
C ASP A 107 -13.71 -5.77 -4.14
N PHE A 108 -12.39 -5.71 -4.33
CA PHE A 108 -11.56 -4.59 -3.91
C PHE A 108 -11.79 -3.39 -4.84
N GLU A 109 -12.03 -2.23 -4.25
CA GLU A 109 -12.23 -0.97 -4.96
C GLU A 109 -11.11 0.02 -4.64
N ASP A 110 -10.87 0.99 -5.54
CA ASP A 110 -9.99 2.11 -5.25
C ASP A 110 -10.53 2.91 -4.07
N ILE A 111 -9.64 3.32 -3.17
CA ILE A 111 -10.02 4.14 -2.02
C ILE A 111 -10.46 5.51 -2.54
N PRO A 112 -11.73 5.92 -2.37
CA PRO A 112 -12.19 7.20 -2.86
C PRO A 112 -11.41 8.35 -2.22
N ALA A 113 -11.00 9.34 -3.03
CA ALA A 113 -10.17 10.47 -2.57
C ALA A 113 -10.74 11.22 -1.35
N ARG A 114 -12.06 11.24 -1.16
CA ARG A 114 -12.70 11.84 0.04
C ARG A 114 -12.33 11.16 1.37
N TYR A 115 -11.81 9.94 1.32
CA TYR A 115 -11.31 9.21 2.49
C TYR A 115 -9.80 9.32 2.63
N LEU A 116 -9.11 10.04 1.73
CA LEU A 116 -7.68 10.25 1.79
C LEU A 116 -7.38 11.73 2.06
N GLY A 117 -6.56 11.98 3.06
CA GLY A 117 -6.09 13.32 3.45
C GLY A 117 -4.57 13.43 3.36
N PHE A 118 -4.10 14.67 3.35
CA PHE A 118 -2.69 15.00 3.52
C PHE A 118 -2.46 15.41 4.97
N ASN A 119 -1.29 15.04 5.50
CA ASN A 119 -0.81 15.47 6.81
C ASN A 119 -0.26 16.89 6.72
#